data_AF-A0A9D1ATH8-F1
#
_entry.id   AF-A0A9D1ATH8-F1
#
_cell.length_a   1.000
_cell.length_b   1.000
_cell.length_c   1.000
_cell.angle_alpha   90.00
_cell.angle_beta   90.00
_cell.angle_gamma   90.00
#
_symmetry.space_group_name_H-M   'P 1'
#
loop_
_entity.id
_entity.type
_entity.pdbx_description
1 polymer ?
#
loop_
_entity_poly.entity_id
_entity_poly.type
_entity_poly.pdbx_seq_one_letter_code
_entity_poly.pdbx_strand_id
1 'polypeptide(L)'
;MRFCTYLVREGIISAEEGFQVLGALCDGTPPLGQLATRERMLSIRQLAQLLNLSAEDPVPLGTLAIREGFLRRHELTELLELQRRRTPRAQDALVQLGIMTATEVQAAFRRFLGASAPISAL
;
A
#
# COMPACT_ATOMS: atom_id res chain seq x y z
N MET A 1 -2.24 2.63 -5.59
CA MET A 1 -1.34 2.82 -6.75
C MET A 1 -2.08 3.00 -8.07
N ARG A 2 -2.78 1.98 -8.63
CA ARG A 2 -3.38 2.05 -9.99
C ARG A 2 -4.24 3.28 -10.27
N PHE A 3 -5.05 3.71 -9.31
CA PHE A 3 -5.88 4.90 -9.46
C PHE A 3 -5.05 6.19 -9.57
N CYS A 4 -4.06 6.41 -8.70
CA CYS A 4 -3.18 7.58 -8.76
C CYS A 4 -2.36 7.62 -10.06
N THR A 5 -1.82 6.48 -10.50
CA THR A 5 -1.15 6.37 -11.80
C THR A 5 -2.07 6.70 -12.97
N TYR A 6 -3.33 6.27 -12.91
CA TYR A 6 -4.34 6.64 -13.90
C TYR A 6 -4.55 8.16 -13.91
N LEU A 7 -4.74 8.81 -12.76
CA LEU A 7 -4.96 10.27 -12.72
C LEU A 7 -3.81 11.06 -13.34
N VAL A 8 -2.56 10.67 -13.07
CA VAL A 8 -1.37 11.31 -13.68
C VAL A 8 -1.35 11.08 -15.20
N ARG A 9 -1.61 9.84 -15.64
CA ARG A 9 -1.57 9.49 -17.06
C ARG A 9 -2.64 10.22 -17.88
N GLU A 10 -3.83 10.41 -17.30
CA GLU A 10 -4.93 11.14 -17.93
C GLU A 10 -4.79 12.67 -17.77
N GLY A 11 -3.71 13.16 -17.15
CA GLY A 11 -3.47 14.58 -16.92
C GLY A 11 -4.47 15.24 -15.96
N ILE A 12 -5.17 14.45 -15.14
CA ILE A 12 -6.13 14.96 -14.14
C ILE A 12 -5.39 15.58 -12.95
N ILE A 13 -4.23 15.03 -12.62
CA ILE A 13 -3.28 15.59 -11.65
C ILE A 13 -1.89 15.58 -12.27
N SER A 14 -1.02 16.47 -11.81
CA SER A 14 0.40 16.50 -12.15
C SER A 14 1.17 15.34 -11.52
N ALA A 15 2.37 15.07 -12.03
CA ALA A 15 3.26 14.09 -11.42
C ALA A 15 3.66 14.47 -9.99
N GLU A 16 3.84 15.78 -9.72
CA GLU A 16 4.18 16.30 -8.39
C GLU A 16 3.05 16.04 -7.38
N GLU A 17 1.80 16.37 -7.74
CA GLU A 17 0.62 16.04 -6.93
C GLU A 17 0.48 14.53 -6.74
N GLY A 18 0.77 13.76 -7.79
CA GLY A 18 0.88 12.30 -7.69
C GLY A 18 1.87 11.86 -6.62
N PHE A 19 3.08 12.43 -6.60
CA PHE A 19 4.09 12.15 -5.56
C PHE A 19 3.63 12.55 -4.15
N GLN A 20 2.94 13.69 -4.00
CA GLN A 20 2.40 14.12 -2.71
C GLN A 20 1.36 13.12 -2.17
N VAL A 21 0.44 12.65 -3.02
CA VAL A 21 -0.53 11.62 -2.66
C VAL A 21 0.18 10.32 -2.26
N LEU A 22 1.20 9.91 -3.03
CA LEU A 22 1.99 8.72 -2.70
C LEU A 22 2.70 8.86 -1.34
N GLY A 23 3.28 10.03 -1.06
CA GLY A 23 3.88 10.34 0.24
C GLY A 23 2.88 10.15 1.37
N ALA A 24 1.70 10.78 1.27
CA ALA A 24 0.64 10.66 2.28
C ALA A 24 0.17 9.21 2.49
N LEU A 25 0.09 8.40 1.43
CA LEU A 25 -0.25 6.98 1.53
C LEU A 25 0.86 6.17 2.21
N CYS A 26 2.13 6.44 1.89
CA CYS A 26 3.27 5.79 2.51
C CYS A 26 3.36 6.12 4.01
N ASP A 27 3.24 7.40 4.36
CA ASP A 27 3.33 7.88 5.75
C ASP A 27 2.18 7.36 6.61
N GLY A 28 0.99 7.22 6.02
CA GLY A 28 -0.17 6.65 6.70
C GLY A 28 -0.21 5.12 6.73
N THR A 29 0.64 4.43 5.96
CA THR A 29 0.66 2.96 5.93
C THR A 29 1.55 2.42 7.05
N PRO A 30 1.00 1.70 8.04
CA PRO A 30 1.81 1.13 9.09
C PRO A 30 2.81 0.11 8.50
N PRO A 31 4.11 0.17 8.84
CA PRO A 31 5.08 -0.81 8.38
C PRO A 31 4.70 -2.23 8.80
N LEU A 32 4.93 -3.20 7.90
CA LEU A 32 4.53 -4.60 8.13
C LEU A 32 5.14 -5.19 9.41
N GLY A 33 6.41 -4.89 9.69
CA GLY A 33 7.09 -5.31 10.93
C GLY A 33 6.49 -4.70 12.19
N GLN A 34 5.98 -3.47 12.13
CA GLN A 34 5.27 -2.85 13.25
C GLN A 34 3.92 -3.54 13.51
N LEU A 35 3.20 -3.91 12.45
CA LEU A 35 1.98 -4.70 12.59
C LEU A 35 2.28 -6.09 13.16
N ALA A 36 3.28 -6.78 12.61
CA ALA A 36 3.65 -8.12 13.05
C ALA A 36 4.03 -8.18 14.53
N THR A 37 4.71 -7.16 15.05
CA THR A 37 5.05 -7.05 16.47
C THR A 37 3.84 -6.72 17.35
N ARG A 38 2.97 -5.80 16.91
CA ARG A 38 1.73 -5.46 17.64
C ARG A 38 0.76 -6.65 17.73
N GLU A 39 0.60 -7.39 16.64
CA GLU A 39 -0.25 -8.59 16.57
C GLU A 39 0.45 -9.84 17.15
N ARG A 40 1.65 -9.68 17.75
CA ARG A 40 2.45 -10.75 18.39
C ARG A 40 2.85 -11.92 17.46
N MET A 41 2.80 -11.70 16.15
CA MET A 41 3.26 -12.65 15.13
C MET A 41 4.79 -12.63 14.98
N LEU A 42 5.44 -11.51 15.33
CA LEU A 42 6.89 -11.41 15.46
C LEU A 42 7.27 -10.82 16.81
N SER A 43 8.33 -11.35 17.42
CA SER A 43 9.01 -10.68 18.52
C SER A 43 9.90 -9.55 18.01
N ILE A 44 10.24 -8.59 18.88
CA ILE A 44 11.19 -7.52 18.58
C ILE A 44 12.55 -8.11 18.14
N ARG A 45 12.99 -9.20 18.78
CA ARG A 45 14.25 -9.88 18.42
C ARG A 45 14.20 -10.45 17.00
N GLN A 46 13.12 -11.14 16.64
CA GLN A 46 12.95 -11.67 15.28
C GLN A 46 12.88 -10.54 14.24
N LEU A 47 12.17 -9.45 14.55
CA LEU A 47 12.12 -8.29 13.66
C LEU A 47 13.51 -7.68 13.44
N ALA A 48 14.29 -7.47 14.51
CA ALA A 48 15.65 -6.94 14.40
C ALA A 48 16.55 -7.84 13.53
N GLN A 49 16.44 -9.16 13.69
CA GLN A 49 17.16 -10.13 12.87
C GLN A 49 16.77 -10.03 11.39
N LEU A 50 15.47 -9.93 11.09
CA LEU A 50 15.00 -9.75 9.72
C LEU A 50 15.49 -8.44 9.09
N LEU A 51 15.51 -7.35 9.86
CA LEU A 51 16.01 -6.06 9.36
C LEU A 51 17.49 -6.13 8.99
N ASN A 52 18.31 -6.78 9.83
CA ASN A 52 19.73 -6.99 9.53
C ASN A 52 19.92 -7.85 8.28
N LEU A 53 19.18 -8.95 8.15
CA LEU A 53 19.24 -9.82 6.97
C LEU A 53 18.77 -9.10 5.69
N SER A 54 17.75 -8.23 5.79
CA SER A 54 17.25 -7.47 4.64
C SER A 54 18.20 -6.37 4.15
N ALA A 55 19.18 -5.98 4.96
CA ALA A 55 20.23 -5.04 4.54
C ALA A 55 21.22 -5.70 3.56
N GLU A 56 21.38 -7.01 3.65
CA GLU A 56 22.29 -7.82 2.82
C GLU A 56 21.55 -8.46 1.63
N ASP A 57 20.24 -8.68 1.76
CA ASP A 57 19.38 -9.34 0.77
C ASP A 57 18.12 -8.49 0.49
N PRO A 58 17.96 -7.90 -0.71
CA PRO A 58 16.85 -6.99 -1.04
C PRO A 58 15.49 -7.71 -1.24
N VAL A 59 15.28 -8.84 -0.57
CA VAL A 59 14.02 -9.58 -0.57
C VAL A 59 13.02 -8.91 0.37
N PRO A 60 11.71 -8.87 0.01
CA PRO A 60 10.69 -8.31 0.89
C PRO A 60 10.68 -8.96 2.27
N LEU A 61 10.59 -8.13 3.32
CA LEU A 61 10.66 -8.58 4.72
C LEU A 61 9.67 -9.71 5.07
N GLY A 62 8.47 -9.70 4.48
CA GLY A 62 7.49 -10.77 4.67
C GLY A 62 7.95 -12.12 4.08
N THR A 63 8.57 -12.10 2.90
CA THR A 63 9.15 -13.30 2.27
C THR A 63 10.31 -13.84 3.10
N LEU A 64 11.17 -12.93 3.57
CA LEU A 64 12.28 -13.26 4.46
C LEU A 64 11.79 -13.88 5.78
N ALA A 65 10.75 -13.31 6.39
CA ALA A 65 10.14 -13.84 7.61
C ALA A 65 9.61 -15.27 7.45
N ILE A 66 9.07 -15.61 6.27
CA ILE A 66 8.66 -17.00 5.96
C ILE A 66 9.87 -17.90 5.78
N ARG A 67 10.90 -17.44 5.06
CA ARG A 67 12.13 -18.19 4.82
C ARG A 67 12.84 -18.55 6.13
N GLU A 68 12.94 -17.61 7.06
CA GLU A 68 13.54 -17.80 8.38
C GLU A 68 12.61 -18.56 9.37
N GLY A 69 11.42 -18.96 8.93
CA GLY A 69 10.46 -19.71 9.75
C GLY A 69 9.79 -18.89 10.85
N PHE A 70 9.89 -17.56 10.82
CA PHE A 70 9.27 -16.67 11.80
C PHE A 70 7.80 -16.39 11.51
N LEU A 71 7.39 -16.49 10.25
CA LEU A 71 5.99 -16.40 9.84
C LEU A 71 5.61 -17.59 8.97
N ARG A 72 4.36 -18.01 9.06
CA ARG A 72 3.70 -18.88 8.09
C ARG A 72 3.07 -18.02 7.00
N ARG A 73 2.80 -18.65 5.83
CA ARG A 73 2.17 -17.95 4.70
C ARG A 73 0.82 -17.30 5.05
N HIS A 74 0.01 -17.96 5.89
CA HIS A 74 -1.29 -17.40 6.29
C HIS A 74 -1.14 -16.19 7.22
N GLU A 75 -0.18 -16.21 8.15
CA GLU A 75 0.10 -15.06 9.04
C GLU A 75 0.57 -13.85 8.23
N LEU A 76 1.43 -14.06 7.22
CA LEU A 76 1.80 -12.99 6.30
C LEU A 76 0.58 -12.44 5.54
N THR A 77 -0.31 -13.32 5.10
CA THR A 77 -1.54 -12.92 4.39
C THR A 77 -2.44 -12.07 5.28
N GLU A 78 -2.62 -12.46 6.55
CA GLU A 78 -3.37 -11.71 7.55
C GLU A 78 -2.74 -10.33 7.81
N LEU A 79 -1.41 -10.25 7.92
CA LEU A 79 -0.70 -8.98 8.10
C LEU A 79 -0.86 -8.04 6.90
N LEU A 80 -0.79 -8.56 5.67
CA LEU A 80 -0.99 -7.78 4.46
C LEU A 80 -2.43 -7.26 4.36
N GLU A 81 -3.41 -8.08 4.74
CA GLU A 81 -4.80 -7.65 4.81
C GLU A 81 -5.03 -6.58 5.88
N LEU A 82 -4.41 -6.74 7.05
CA LEU A 82 -4.47 -5.75 8.12
C LEU A 82 -3.81 -4.43 7.70
N GLN A 83 -2.64 -4.51 7.05
CA GLN A 83 -1.95 -3.34 6.51
C GLN A 83 -2.83 -2.63 5.49
N ARG A 84 -3.39 -3.36 4.53
CA ARG A 84 -4.30 -2.82 3.51
C ARG A 84 -5.52 -2.11 4.11
N ARG A 85 -6.09 -2.66 5.19
CA ARG A 85 -7.24 -2.04 5.89
C ARG A 85 -6.85 -0.76 6.64
N ARG A 86 -5.60 -0.64 7.06
CA ARG A 86 -5.07 0.53 7.80
C ARG A 86 -4.41 1.56 6.89
N THR A 87 -4.04 1.20 5.67
CA THR A 87 -3.56 2.13 4.64
C THR A 87 -4.68 3.10 4.26
N PRO A 88 -4.42 4.43 4.29
CA PRO A 88 -5.38 5.42 3.82
C PRO A 88 -5.78 5.17 2.37
N ARG A 89 -6.98 5.58 1.98
CA ARG A 89 -7.39 5.46 0.57
C ARG A 89 -6.82 6.62 -0.22
N ALA A 90 -6.42 6.35 -1.46
CA ALA A 90 -5.92 7.39 -2.36
C ALA A 90 -6.96 8.50 -2.59
N GLN A 91 -8.25 8.14 -2.61
CA GLN A 91 -9.37 9.07 -2.70
C GLN A 91 -9.38 10.06 -1.53
N ASP A 92 -9.18 9.57 -0.31
CA ASP A 92 -9.20 10.41 0.89
C ASP A 92 -7.98 11.32 0.92
N ALA A 93 -6.80 10.81 0.55
CA ALA A 93 -5.57 11.59 0.46
C ALA A 93 -5.68 12.75 -0.56
N LEU A 94 -6.28 12.51 -1.73
CA LEU A 94 -6.52 13.55 -2.75
C LEU A 94 -7.37 14.71 -2.21
N VAL A 95 -8.39 14.40 -1.42
CA VAL A 95 -9.28 15.42 -0.81
C VAL A 95 -8.58 16.14 0.34
N GLN A 96 -7.88 15.41 1.21
CA GLN A 96 -7.18 15.98 2.36
C GLN A 96 -6.04 16.92 1.94
N LEU A 97 -5.35 16.60 0.85
CA LEU A 97 -4.29 17.44 0.28
C LEU A 97 -4.84 18.62 -0.53
N GLY A 98 -6.16 18.71 -0.73
CA GLY A 98 -6.79 19.78 -1.52
C GLY A 98 -6.54 19.68 -3.02
N ILE A 99 -6.01 18.56 -3.51
CA ILE A 99 -5.68 18.33 -4.93
C ILE A 99 -6.98 18.14 -5.74
N MET A 100 -7.98 17.50 -5.14
CA MET A 100 -9.29 17.30 -5.76
C MET A 100 -10.41 17.44 -4.71
N THR A 101 -11.55 17.96 -5.12
CA THR A 101 -12.78 17.89 -4.32
C THR A 101 -13.32 16.46 -4.28
N ALA A 102 -14.11 16.14 -3.25
CA ALA A 102 -14.73 14.81 -3.11
C ALA A 102 -15.57 14.43 -4.35
N THR A 103 -16.23 15.41 -4.97
CA THR A 103 -17.01 15.25 -6.20
C THR A 103 -16.15 14.92 -7.41
N GLU A 104 -15.01 15.60 -7.59
CA GLU A 104 -14.07 15.33 -8.68
C GLU A 104 -13.43 13.95 -8.53
N VAL A 105 -13.03 13.59 -7.30
CA VAL A 105 -12.50 12.25 -7.00
C VAL A 105 -13.53 11.18 -7.33
N GLN A 106 -14.78 11.37 -6.94
CA GLN A 106 -15.84 10.40 -7.22
C GLN A 106 -16.07 10.23 -8.73
N ALA A 107 -16.12 11.32 -9.49
CA ALA A 107 -16.27 11.28 -10.95
C ALA A 107 -15.09 10.57 -11.62
N ALA A 108 -13.86 10.93 -11.25
CA ALA A 108 -12.65 10.31 -11.78
C ALA A 108 -12.55 8.82 -11.42
N PHE A 109 -12.95 8.44 -10.20
CA PHE A 109 -12.94 7.06 -9.76
C PHE A 109 -13.97 6.20 -10.51
N ARG A 110 -15.16 6.74 -10.79
CA ARG A 110 -16.14 6.04 -11.66
C ARG A 110 -15.59 5.80 -13.07
N ARG A 111 -14.92 6.81 -13.66
CA ARG A 111 -14.24 6.66 -14.96
C ARG A 111 -13.15 5.60 -14.91
N PHE A 112 -12.34 5.60 -13.86
CA PHE A 112 -11.29 4.59 -13.65
C PHE A 112 -11.85 3.17 -13.58
N LEU A 113 -12.96 2.95 -12.85
CA LEU A 113 -13.61 1.65 -12.78
C LEU A 113 -14.21 1.21 -14.12
N GLY A 114 -14.83 2.14 -14.85
CA GLY A 114 -15.37 1.88 -16.19
C GLY A 114 -14.28 1.56 -17.22
N ALA A 115 -13.14 2.26 -17.16
CA ALA A 115 -11.96 2.00 -18.00
C ALA A 115 -11.20 0.72 -17.60
N SER A 116 -11.44 0.19 -16.40
CA SER A 116 -10.80 -1.02 -15.88
C SER A 116 -11.66 -2.29 -16.03
N ALA A 117 -12.75 -2.24 -16.80
CA ALA A 117 -13.57 -3.42 -17.07
C ALA A 117 -12.73 -4.53 -17.73
N PRO A 118 -12.94 -5.81 -17.35
CA PRO A 118 -12.03 -6.88 -17.71
C PRO A 118 -12.10 -7.24 -19.21
N ILE A 119 -10.94 -7.49 -19.83
CA ILE A 119 -10.77 -8.17 -21.12
C ILE A 119 -11.10 -9.67 -20.94
N SER A 120 -12.29 -9.98 -20.41
CA SER A 120 -12.76 -11.36 -20.18
C SER A 120 -14.13 -11.62 -20.80
N ALA A 121 -14.58 -10.76 -21.72
CA ALA A 121 -15.86 -10.88 -22.41
C ALA A 121 -15.73 -10.96 -23.94
N LEU A 122 -14.62 -11.53 -24.43
CA LEU A 122 -14.41 -12.02 -25.79
C LEU A 122 -13.62 -13.33 -25.71
#